data_AF-A0A2A6NU40-F1
#
_entry.id   AF-A0A2A6NU40-F1
#
_cell.length_a   1.000
_cell.length_b   1.000
_cell.length_c   1.000
_cell.angle_alpha   90.00
_cell.angle_beta   90.00
_cell.angle_gamma   90.00
#
_symmetry.space_group_name_H-M   'P 1'
#
loop_
_entity.id
_entity.type
_entity.pdbx_description
1 polymer ?
#
loop_
_entity_poly.entity_id
_entity_poly.type
_entity_poly.pdbx_seq_one_letter_code
_entity_poly.pdbx_strand_id
1 'polypeptide(L)' 'SAIQITTAAGITTVLDLLADGKLPLKGFVRQEEVALPKFINNRFGRVYDPEALRLKQAV' A
#
# COMPACT_ATOMS: atom_id res chain seq x y z
N SER A 1 -9.21 12.37 8.09
CA SER A 1 -10.44 11.66 7.63
C SER A 1 -10.05 10.33 7.00
N ALA A 2 -11.00 9.39 6.86
CA ALA A 2 -10.73 8.11 6.21
C ALA A 2 -10.16 8.28 4.80
N ILE A 3 -10.72 9.20 4.00
CA ILE A 3 -10.25 9.53 2.65
C ILE A 3 -8.79 10.02 2.67
N GLN A 4 -8.43 10.93 3.57
CA GLN A 4 -7.05 11.43 3.65
C GLN A 4 -6.06 10.30 3.97
N ILE A 5 -6.43 9.44 4.92
CA ILE A 5 -5.57 8.34 5.36
C ILE A 5 -5.37 7.33 4.24
N THR A 6 -6.43 6.90 3.56
CA THR A 6 -6.33 5.92 2.47
C THR A 6 -5.60 6.52 1.28
N THR A 7 -5.88 7.76 0.87
CA THR A 7 -5.14 8.42 -0.21
C THR A 7 -3.64 8.51 0.08
N ALA A 8 -3.27 8.94 1.28
CA ALA A 8 -1.86 9.01 1.69
C ALA A 8 -1.20 7.63 1.73
N ALA A 9 -1.88 6.62 2.28
CA ALA A 9 -1.40 5.24 2.33
C ALA A 9 -1.22 4.65 0.92
N GLY A 10 -2.13 4.93 0.00
CA GLY A 10 -2.05 4.45 -1.38
C GLY A 10 -0.80 4.94 -2.10
N ILE A 11 -0.59 6.27 -2.14
CA ILE A 11 0.58 6.83 -2.83
C ILE A 11 1.90 6.43 -2.15
N THR A 12 1.96 6.44 -0.83
CA THR A 12 3.18 6.05 -0.10
C THR A 12 3.54 4.59 -0.31
N THR A 13 2.55 3.69 -0.40
CA THR A 13 2.77 2.27 -0.73
C THR A 13 3.41 2.11 -2.11
N VAL A 14 2.88 2.78 -3.13
CA VAL A 14 3.42 2.68 -4.51
C VAL A 14 4.85 3.21 -4.57
N LEU A 15 5.13 4.35 -3.93
CA LEU A 15 6.47 4.93 -3.87
C LEU A 15 7.45 4.04 -3.11
N ASP A 16 7.02 3.40 -2.02
CA ASP A 16 7.83 2.47 -1.25
C ASP A 16 8.20 1.23 -2.06
N LEU A 17 7.23 0.66 -2.79
CA LEU A 17 7.49 -0.47 -3.69
C LEU A 17 8.42 -0.09 -4.85
N LEU A 18 8.33 1.14 -5.37
CA LEU A 18 9.25 1.64 -6.39
C LEU A 18 10.67 1.80 -5.83
N ALA A 19 10.82 2.40 -4.65
CA ALA A 19 12.10 2.60 -3.99
C ALA A 19 12.79 1.25 -3.65
N ASP A 20 12.01 0.25 -3.24
CA ASP A 20 12.47 -1.11 -2.98
C ASP A 20 12.79 -1.93 -4.25
N GLY A 21 12.59 -1.38 -5.45
CA GLY A 21 12.77 -2.09 -6.71
C GLY A 21 11.75 -3.21 -6.96
N LYS A 22 10.61 -3.19 -6.26
CA LYS A 22 9.53 -4.18 -6.38
C LYS A 22 8.57 -3.88 -7.53
N LEU A 23 8.71 -2.72 -8.18
CA LEU A 23 8.01 -2.29 -9.38
C LEU A 23 9.00 -2.03 -10.53
N PRO A 24 8.56 -2.09 -11.81
CA PRO A 24 9.38 -1.67 -12.94
C PRO A 24 9.91 -0.23 -12.78
N LEU A 25 11.22 -0.05 -12.97
CA LEU A 25 11.88 1.27 -12.83
C LEU A 25 11.78 2.15 -14.09
N LYS A 26 11.22 1.62 -15.17
CA LYS A 26 11.08 2.30 -16.47
C LYS A 26 9.76 1.92 -17.12
N GLY A 27 9.25 2.82 -17.94
CA GLY A 27 7.96 2.65 -18.61
C GLY A 27 6.80 3.08 -17.72
N PHE A 28 5.60 2.72 -18.15
CA PHE A 28 4.35 3.02 -17.45
C PHE A 28 3.87 1.78 -16.71
N VAL A 29 3.54 1.92 -15.43
CA VAL A 29 2.98 0.86 -14.58
C VAL A 29 1.54 1.20 -14.28
N ARG A 30 0.62 0.32 -14.69
CA ARG A 30 -0.81 0.44 -14.39
C ARG A 30 -1.12 -0.10 -13.01
N GLN A 31 -2.24 0.30 -12.43
CA GLN A 31 -2.60 -0.10 -11.07
C GLN A 31 -2.78 -1.62 -10.95
N GLU A 32 -3.35 -2.26 -11.96
CA GLU A 32 -3.55 -3.72 -12.03
C GLU A 32 -2.24 -4.51 -12.13
N GLU A 33 -1.13 -3.86 -12.46
CA GLU A 33 0.21 -4.47 -12.52
C GLU A 33 0.90 -4.46 -11.14
N VAL A 34 0.35 -3.73 -10.17
CA VAL A 34 0.81 -3.77 -8.78
C VAL A 34 0.18 -4.98 -8.08
N ALA A 35 0.99 -5.99 -7.78
CA ALA A 35 0.52 -7.19 -7.10
C ALA A 35 -0.11 -6.86 -5.74
N LEU A 36 -1.41 -7.15 -5.58
CA LEU A 36 -2.16 -6.87 -4.35
C LEU A 36 -1.48 -7.40 -3.07
N PRO A 37 -0.89 -8.62 -3.04
CA PRO A 37 -0.19 -9.09 -1.84
C PRO A 37 1.04 -8.24 -1.49
N LYS A 38 1.77 -7.68 -2.46
CA LYS A 38 2.90 -6.79 -2.18
C LYS A 38 2.42 -5.44 -1.65
N PHE A 39 1.28 -4.97 -2.14
CA PHE A 39 0.66 -3.73 -1.72
C PHE A 39 0.15 -3.81 -0.27
N ILE A 40 -0.71 -4.77 0.05
CA ILE A 40 -1.32 -4.88 1.38
C ILE A 40 -0.30 -5.19 2.48
N ASN A 41 0.72 -6.00 2.19
CA ASN A 41 1.78 -6.30 3.16
C ASN A 41 2.82 -5.18 3.31
N ASN A 42 2.70 -4.08 2.57
CA ASN A 42 3.55 -2.92 2.73
C ASN A 42 3.27 -2.19 4.07
N ARG A 43 4.29 -1.58 4.67
CA ARG A 43 4.18 -0.82 5.94
C ARG A 43 3.12 0.29 5.91
N PHE A 44 2.87 0.88 4.74
CA PHE A 44 1.82 1.87 4.52
C PHE A 44 0.52 1.22 4.03
N GLY A 45 0.62 0.19 3.18
CA GLY A 45 -0.53 -0.48 2.55
C GLY A 45 -1.40 -1.29 3.49
N ARG A 46 -0.87 -1.72 4.64
CA ARG A 46 -1.65 -2.40 5.70
C ARG A 46 -2.85 -1.60 6.23
N VAL A 47 -2.91 -0.29 5.97
CA VAL A 47 -4.08 0.55 6.29
C VAL A 47 -5.35 0.09 5.58
N TYR A 48 -5.19 -0.59 4.43
CA TYR A 48 -6.29 -1.17 3.67
C TYR A 48 -6.69 -2.58 4.16
N ASP A 49 -5.91 -3.19 5.07
CA ASP A 49 -6.23 -4.49 5.64
C ASP A 49 -7.17 -4.34 6.85
N PRO A 50 -8.42 -4.84 6.76
CA PRO A 50 -9.37 -4.77 7.87
C PRO A 50 -8.89 -5.51 9.13
N GLU A 51 -8.11 -6.59 8.98
CA GLU A 51 -7.60 -7.36 10.13
C GLU A 51 -6.49 -6.60 10.86
N ALA A 52 -5.65 -5.85 10.13
CA ALA A 52 -4.66 -4.96 10.73
C ALA A 52 -5.31 -3.84 11.58
N LEU A 53 -6.51 -3.40 11.20
CA LEU A 53 -7.30 -2.45 11.99
C LEU A 53 -7.93 -3.08 13.23
N ARG A 54 -8.44 -4.32 13.13
CA ARG A 54 -8.98 -5.06 14.29
C ARG A 54 -7.94 -5.28 15.38
N LEU A 55 -6.72 -5.68 15.00
CA LEU A 55 -5.62 -5.91 15.95
C LEU A 55 -5.23 -4.64 16.74
N LYS A 56 -5.37 -3.45 16.14
CA LYS A 56 -5.13 -2.17 16.84
C LYS A 56 -6.22 -1.79 17.85
N GLN A 57 -7.42 -2.35 17.72
CA GLN A 57 -8.53 -2.06 18.64
C GLN A 57 -8.56 -3.02 19.84
N ALA A 58 -7.87 -4.16 19.74
CA ALA A 58 -7.82 -5.20 20.76
C ALA A 58 -6.65 -5.04 21.76
N VAL A 59 -5.86 -3.98 21.64
CA VAL A 59 -4.71 -3.61 22.47
C VAL A 59 -4.96 -2.24 23.08
#